data_AF-A0A9E4XB66-F1
#
_entry.id   AF-A0A9E4XB66-F1
#
_cell.length_a   1.000
_cell.length_b   1.000
_cell.length_c   1.000
_cell.angle_alpha   90.00
_cell.angle_beta   90.00
_cell.angle_gamma   90.00
#
_symmetry.space_group_name_H-M   'P 1'
#
loop_
_entity.id
_entity.type
_entity.pdbx_description
1 polymer ?
#
loop_
_entity_poly.entity_id
_entity_poly.type
_entity_poly.pdbx_seq_one_letter_code
_entity_poly.pdbx_strand_id
1 'polypeptide(L)'
;MLDIVGKRGWYFLFSALLILPGLVSLIIPPGGWVSGGSGLNPGIDFTSGSALQVTFESKVTEGQVQERMDQLGYPEALIQKIGARAVFIRIRELPPEAGGEDLSERETIQRDLDRFVASIESVQFDSVSPIIAAETVRNAILAVLAASVFILLYIWYAFRRVPKSYRYGVSAILALVHDVVLV
;
A
#
# COMPACT_ATOMS: atom_id res chain seq x y z
N MET A 1 -25.10 35.37 9.58
CA MET A 1 -24.22 34.77 8.57
C MET A 1 -23.08 34.07 9.31
N LEU A 2 -22.71 32.86 8.92
CA LEU A 2 -21.57 32.16 9.52
C LEU A 2 -20.27 32.89 9.15
N ASP A 3 -19.53 33.36 10.16
CA ASP A 3 -18.22 33.98 9.96
C ASP A 3 -17.12 32.91 9.88
N ILE A 4 -16.99 32.31 8.69
CA ILE A 4 -16.00 31.27 8.40
C ILE A 4 -14.60 31.87 8.33
N VAL A 5 -14.48 33.09 7.78
CA VAL A 5 -13.18 33.75 7.55
C VAL A 5 -12.58 34.23 8.87
N GLY A 6 -13.37 34.81 9.77
CA GLY A 6 -12.93 35.26 11.09
C GLY A 6 -12.48 34.11 11.99
N LYS A 7 -13.06 32.92 11.82
CA LYS A 7 -12.72 31.72 12.62
C LYS A 7 -11.74 30.76 11.94
N ARG A 8 -11.09 31.15 10.83
CA ARG A 8 -10.15 30.30 10.08
C ARG A 8 -9.10 29.59 10.94
N GLY A 9 -8.59 30.25 11.98
CA GLY A 9 -7.59 29.68 12.89
C GLY A 9 -8.10 28.44 13.66
N TRP A 10 -9.37 28.45 14.06
CA TRP A 10 -10.00 27.30 14.72
C TRP A 10 -10.15 26.10 13.78
N TYR A 11 -10.49 26.35 12.51
CA TYR A 11 -10.58 25.29 11.51
C TYR A 11 -9.21 24.69 11.17
N PHE A 12 -8.17 25.54 11.03
CA PHE A 12 -6.80 25.05 10.85
C PHE A 12 -6.29 24.27 12.06
N LEU A 13 -6.61 24.71 13.28
CA LEU A 13 -6.21 24.01 14.51
C LEU A 13 -6.92 22.66 14.64
N PHE A 14 -8.23 22.62 14.41
CA PHE A 14 -8.99 21.36 14.41
C PHE A 14 -8.44 20.38 13.37
N SER A 15 -8.14 20.86 12.17
CA SER A 15 -7.57 20.01 11.15
C SER A 15 -6.15 19.55 11.49
N ALA A 16 -5.28 20.42 12.03
CA ALA A 16 -3.95 20.03 12.47
C ALA A 16 -4.01 18.96 13.57
N LEU A 17 -4.99 19.05 14.47
CA LEU A 17 -5.23 18.05 15.52
C LEU A 17 -5.60 16.67 14.95
N LEU A 18 -6.22 16.61 13.77
CA LEU A 18 -6.53 15.34 13.08
C LEU A 18 -5.35 14.85 12.24
N ILE A 19 -4.70 15.76 11.50
CA ILE A 19 -3.60 15.45 10.58
C ILE A 19 -2.37 14.96 11.34
N LEU A 20 -1.98 15.63 12.44
CA LEU A 20 -0.73 15.31 13.13
C LEU A 20 -0.72 13.87 13.68
N PRO A 21 -1.75 13.38 14.39
CA PRO A 21 -1.82 11.97 14.78
C PRO A 21 -1.83 11.01 13.58
N GLY A 22 -2.53 11.36 12.49
CA GLY A 22 -2.54 10.56 11.27
C GLY A 22 -1.15 10.42 10.65
N LEU A 23 -0.42 11.53 10.50
CA LEU A 23 0.96 11.56 10.02
C LEU A 23 1.88 10.73 10.92
N VAL A 24 1.71 10.88 12.23
CA VAL A 24 2.47 10.14 13.24
C VAL A 24 2.20 8.64 13.10
N SER A 25 0.94 8.24 12.93
CA SER A 25 0.55 6.84 12.68
C SER A 25 1.06 6.30 11.34
N LEU A 26 1.25 7.16 10.34
CA LEU A 26 1.76 6.75 9.02
C LEU A 26 3.26 6.41 9.07
N ILE A 27 4.00 7.13 9.91
CA ILE A 27 5.44 6.96 10.07
C ILE A 27 5.73 5.84 11.07
N ILE A 28 4.92 5.70 12.12
CA ILE A 28 5.14 4.77 13.23
C ILE A 28 4.42 3.44 12.97
N PRO A 29 5.09 2.28 13.14
CA PRO A 29 4.47 0.98 12.97
C PRO A 29 3.34 0.74 13.98
N PRO A 30 2.35 -0.12 13.65
CA PRO A 30 1.20 -0.40 14.53
C PRO A 30 1.55 -0.97 15.92
N GLY A 31 2.80 -1.43 16.14
CA GLY A 31 3.33 -1.83 17.45
C GLY A 31 3.96 -0.69 18.29
N GLY A 32 3.91 0.56 17.82
CA GLY A 32 4.48 1.74 18.48
C GLY A 32 5.99 1.95 18.23
N TRP A 33 6.58 2.98 18.87
CA TRP A 33 7.99 3.37 18.75
C TRP A 33 9.01 2.27 19.08
N VAL A 34 8.56 1.19 19.70
CA VAL A 34 9.39 0.06 20.19
C VAL A 34 9.51 -1.05 19.15
N SER A 35 8.61 -1.10 18.15
CA SER A 35 8.47 -2.25 17.24
C SER A 35 9.35 -2.20 15.98
N GLY A 36 10.10 -1.12 15.73
CA GLY A 36 11.12 -1.04 14.66
C GLY A 36 10.66 -1.18 13.19
N GLY A 37 9.36 -1.40 12.92
CA GLY A 37 8.79 -1.49 11.57
C GLY A 37 8.48 -0.13 10.92
N SER A 38 8.10 -0.12 9.65
CA SER A 38 7.53 1.06 8.97
C SER A 38 6.01 1.15 9.21
N GLY A 39 5.47 2.36 9.43
CA GLY A 39 4.02 2.58 9.56
C GLY A 39 3.20 2.33 8.28
N LEU A 40 3.87 2.30 7.14
CA LEU A 40 3.29 1.94 5.84
C LEU A 40 3.70 0.51 5.44
N ASN A 41 2.71 -0.26 4.97
CA ASN A 41 2.89 -1.59 4.35
C ASN A 41 2.66 -1.49 2.83
N PRO A 42 3.56 -0.84 2.06
CA PRO A 42 3.41 -0.68 0.61
C PRO A 42 3.30 -2.04 -0.10
N GLY A 43 2.40 -2.16 -1.08
CA GLY A 43 2.16 -3.39 -1.84
C GLY A 43 3.32 -3.79 -2.75
N ILE A 44 3.22 -4.96 -3.39
CA ILE A 44 4.28 -5.50 -4.27
C ILE A 44 4.58 -4.61 -5.48
N ASP A 45 3.63 -3.79 -5.93
CA ASP A 45 3.85 -2.81 -7.00
C ASP A 45 4.87 -1.73 -6.63
N PHE A 46 5.11 -1.51 -5.33
CA PHE A 46 6.02 -0.50 -4.80
C PHE A 46 7.31 -1.09 -4.23
N THR A 47 7.24 -2.27 -3.62
CA THR A 47 8.40 -2.91 -2.98
C THR A 47 9.01 -4.05 -3.78
N SER A 48 8.39 -4.45 -4.89
CA SER A 48 8.55 -5.78 -5.49
C SER A 48 8.16 -6.91 -4.53
N GLY A 49 8.01 -8.12 -5.07
CA GLY A 49 7.62 -9.28 -4.28
C GLY A 49 6.72 -10.23 -5.03
N SER A 50 6.37 -11.32 -4.36
CA SER A 50 5.33 -12.24 -4.81
C SER A 50 4.18 -12.27 -3.83
N ALA A 51 2.97 -12.31 -4.37
CA ALA A 51 1.72 -12.44 -3.67
C ALA A 51 1.07 -13.78 -4.03
N LEU A 52 0.68 -14.54 -3.01
CA LEU A 52 -0.09 -15.76 -3.15
C LEU A 52 -1.41 -15.57 -2.43
N GLN A 53 -2.52 -15.74 -3.16
CA GLN A 53 -3.82 -15.93 -2.53
C GLN A 53 -4.13 -17.42 -2.56
N VAL A 54 -4.05 -18.06 -1.40
CA VAL A 54 -4.32 -19.49 -1.23
C VAL A 54 -5.69 -19.65 -0.62
N THR A 55 -6.57 -20.40 -1.28
CA THR A 55 -7.87 -20.80 -0.76
C THR A 55 -7.82 -22.26 -0.38
N PHE A 56 -8.16 -22.57 0.86
CA PHE A 56 -8.14 -23.92 1.41
C PHE A 56 -9.54 -24.55 1.42
N GLU A 57 -9.59 -25.87 1.43
CA GLU A 57 -10.83 -26.65 1.56
C GLU A 57 -11.45 -26.55 2.97
N SER A 58 -10.64 -26.22 3.98
CA SER A 58 -11.05 -26.11 5.37
C SER A 58 -10.65 -24.76 5.97
N LYS A 59 -11.17 -24.46 7.18
CA LYS A 59 -10.87 -23.20 7.86
C LYS A 59 -9.43 -23.22 8.35
N VAL A 60 -8.69 -22.18 8.02
CA VAL A 60 -7.30 -21.99 8.47
C VAL A 60 -7.15 -20.71 9.28
N THR A 61 -6.10 -20.64 10.09
CA THR A 61 -5.73 -19.44 10.85
C THR A 61 -4.43 -18.85 10.32
N GLU A 62 -4.27 -17.53 10.47
CA GLU A 62 -3.03 -16.83 10.04
C GLU A 62 -1.80 -17.42 10.74
N GLY A 63 -1.91 -17.73 12.04
CA GLY A 63 -0.80 -18.27 12.83
C GLY A 63 -0.29 -19.62 12.32
N GLN A 64 -1.18 -20.51 11.84
CA GLN A 64 -0.77 -21.80 11.26
C GLN A 64 0.03 -21.61 9.97
N VAL A 65 -0.39 -20.67 9.13
CA VAL A 65 0.29 -20.36 7.86
C VAL A 65 1.60 -19.64 8.14
N GLN A 66 1.63 -18.68 9.09
CA GLN A 66 2.85 -18.00 9.52
C GLN A 66 3.89 -18.98 10.05
N GLU A 67 3.52 -19.83 11.00
CA GLU A 67 4.44 -20.83 11.57
C GLU A 67 5.03 -21.73 10.48
N ARG A 68 4.23 -22.10 9.48
CA ARG A 68 4.72 -22.93 8.38
C ARG A 68 5.64 -22.16 7.43
N MET A 69 5.32 -20.92 7.10
CA MET A 69 6.18 -20.07 6.28
C MET A 69 7.52 -19.78 6.98
N ASP A 70 7.52 -19.58 8.30
CA ASP A 70 8.73 -19.42 9.11
C ASP A 70 9.62 -20.66 9.02
N GLN A 71 9.03 -21.87 9.13
CA GLN A 71 9.74 -23.14 9.00
C GLN A 71 10.29 -23.39 7.58
N LEU A 72 9.62 -22.84 6.56
CA LEU A 72 10.08 -22.87 5.16
C LEU A 72 11.19 -21.85 4.87
N GLY A 73 11.57 -21.01 5.85
CA GLY A 73 12.61 -20.01 5.70
C GLY A 73 12.13 -18.65 5.19
N TYR A 74 10.84 -18.35 5.33
CA TYR A 74 10.23 -17.06 4.99
C TYR A 74 9.62 -16.36 6.22
N PRO A 75 10.42 -16.06 7.27
CA PRO A 75 9.93 -15.37 8.46
C PRO A 75 9.41 -13.96 8.20
N GLU A 76 9.80 -13.36 7.06
CA GLU A 76 9.34 -12.05 6.61
C GLU A 76 7.98 -12.08 5.89
N ALA A 77 7.37 -13.26 5.72
CA ALA A 77 6.08 -13.40 5.07
C ALA A 77 5.01 -12.60 5.81
N LEU A 78 4.26 -11.78 5.07
CA LEU A 78 3.09 -11.09 5.58
C LEU A 78 1.86 -11.91 5.23
N ILE A 79 1.26 -12.54 6.23
CA ILE A 79 0.02 -13.32 6.07
C ILE A 79 -1.17 -12.49 6.54
N GLN A 80 -2.20 -12.42 5.70
CA GLN A 80 -3.46 -11.76 6.00
C GLN A 80 -4.61 -12.68 5.62
N LYS A 81 -5.54 -12.90 6.54
CA LYS A 81 -6.70 -13.77 6.31
C LYS A 81 -7.77 -13.09 5.48
N ILE A 82 -8.25 -13.81 4.48
CA ILE A 82 -9.38 -13.43 3.64
C ILE A 82 -10.54 -14.37 3.95
N GLY A 83 -11.49 -13.89 4.75
CA GLY A 83 -12.65 -14.70 5.15
C GLY A 83 -12.25 -15.88 6.05
N ALA A 84 -12.92 -17.03 5.92
CA ALA A 84 -12.69 -18.17 6.82
C ALA A 84 -11.65 -19.19 6.30
N ARG A 85 -11.43 -19.23 4.99
CA ARG A 85 -10.73 -20.32 4.27
C ARG A 85 -9.60 -19.83 3.37
N ALA A 86 -9.51 -18.54 3.09
CA ALA A 86 -8.46 -17.99 2.24
C ALA A 86 -7.48 -17.15 3.05
N VAL A 87 -6.25 -17.07 2.56
CA VAL A 87 -5.19 -16.22 3.08
C VAL A 87 -4.43 -15.63 1.91
N PHE A 88 -4.01 -14.40 2.12
CA PHE A 88 -3.09 -13.67 1.27
C PHE A 88 -1.71 -13.71 1.93
N ILE A 89 -0.71 -14.15 1.17
CA ILE A 89 0.66 -14.31 1.60
C ILE A 89 1.51 -13.41 0.72
N ARG A 90 2.24 -12.47 1.31
CA ARG A 90 3.21 -11.63 0.60
C ARG A 90 4.61 -11.94 1.07
N ILE A 91 5.51 -12.19 0.13
CA ILE A 91 6.91 -12.52 0.38
C ILE A 91 7.82 -11.77 -0.61
N ARG A 92 9.14 -11.90 -0.43
CA ARG A 92 10.12 -11.47 -1.43
C ARG A 92 9.81 -12.07 -2.81
N GLU A 93 10.33 -11.46 -3.86
CA GLU A 93 10.13 -11.96 -5.22
C GLU A 93 10.62 -13.41 -5.30
N LEU A 94 9.69 -14.30 -5.67
CA LEU A 94 10.00 -15.66 -6.05
C LEU A 94 10.47 -15.65 -7.50
N PRO A 95 11.64 -16.22 -7.80
CA PRO A 95 12.11 -16.32 -9.17
C PRO A 95 11.10 -17.12 -10.02
N PRO A 96 10.97 -16.79 -11.31
CA PRO A 96 10.10 -17.53 -12.22
C PRO A 96 10.52 -19.01 -12.27
N GLU A 97 9.57 -19.88 -12.58
CA GLU A 97 9.78 -21.32 -12.70
C GLU A 97 11.00 -21.60 -13.59
N ALA A 98 12.09 -22.06 -12.99
CA ALA A 98 13.23 -22.56 -13.74
C ALA A 98 12.76 -23.84 -14.43
N GLY A 99 12.70 -23.87 -15.76
CA GLY A 99 12.21 -25.00 -16.55
C GLY A 99 13.06 -26.27 -16.49
N GLY A 100 13.63 -26.60 -15.32
CA GLY A 100 14.34 -27.84 -15.01
C GLY A 100 13.45 -28.85 -14.27
N GLU A 101 14.06 -29.93 -13.79
CA GLU A 101 13.38 -30.99 -13.02
C GLU A 101 13.16 -30.63 -11.54
N ASP A 102 13.84 -29.59 -11.04
CA ASP A 102 13.71 -29.11 -9.67
C ASP A 102 12.42 -28.31 -9.47
N LEU A 103 11.76 -28.51 -8.33
CA LEU A 103 10.55 -27.79 -7.97
C LEU A 103 10.86 -26.30 -7.78
N SER A 104 10.01 -25.45 -8.34
CA SER A 104 10.09 -24.02 -8.08
C SER A 104 9.85 -23.73 -6.59
N GLU A 105 10.39 -22.62 -6.08
CA GLU A 105 10.12 -22.15 -4.71
C GLU A 105 8.60 -22.03 -4.47
N ARG A 106 7.87 -21.57 -5.49
CA ARG A 106 6.41 -21.47 -5.49
C ARG A 106 5.74 -22.84 -5.29
N GLU A 107 6.06 -23.83 -6.11
CA GLU A 107 5.48 -25.18 -5.99
C GLU A 107 5.83 -25.83 -4.67
N THR A 108 7.04 -25.58 -4.17
CA THR A 108 7.48 -26.06 -2.85
C THR A 108 6.57 -25.49 -1.76
N ILE A 109 6.33 -24.17 -1.76
CA ILE A 109 5.41 -23.53 -0.81
C ILE A 109 3.99 -24.10 -0.95
N GLN A 110 3.48 -24.23 -2.17
CA GLN A 110 2.12 -24.72 -2.40
C GLN A 110 1.92 -26.16 -1.89
N ARG A 111 2.82 -27.08 -2.25
CA ARG A 111 2.74 -28.49 -1.81
C ARG A 111 2.90 -28.62 -0.30
N ASP A 112 3.72 -27.77 0.28
CA ASP A 112 3.99 -27.80 1.69
C ASP A 112 2.80 -27.29 2.51
N LEU A 113 2.17 -26.19 2.09
CA LEU A 113 0.92 -25.69 2.65
C LEU A 113 -0.24 -26.71 2.48
N ASP A 114 -0.34 -27.34 1.31
CA ASP A 114 -1.34 -28.38 1.03
C ASP A 114 -1.21 -29.58 1.99
N ARG A 115 0.03 -29.99 2.27
CA ARG A 115 0.32 -31.16 3.10
C ARG A 115 0.21 -30.89 4.60
N PHE A 116 0.68 -29.72 5.06
CA PHE A 116 0.87 -29.46 6.50
C PHE A 116 -0.13 -28.46 7.09
N VAL A 117 -0.82 -27.65 6.28
CA VAL A 117 -1.83 -26.71 6.77
C VAL A 117 -3.24 -27.23 6.49
N ALA A 118 -3.62 -27.36 5.22
CA ALA A 118 -4.89 -27.91 4.77
C ALA A 118 -4.86 -28.11 3.25
N SER A 119 -5.73 -28.98 2.72
CA SER A 119 -5.87 -29.16 1.28
C SER A 119 -6.23 -27.85 0.58
N ILE A 120 -5.54 -27.55 -0.51
CA ILE A 120 -5.68 -26.32 -1.29
C ILE A 120 -6.75 -26.51 -2.37
N GLU A 121 -7.74 -25.62 -2.38
CA GLU A 121 -8.78 -25.55 -3.40
C GLU A 121 -8.30 -24.76 -4.62
N SER A 122 -7.63 -23.63 -4.40
CA SER A 122 -7.07 -22.80 -5.49
C SER A 122 -5.94 -21.89 -5.01
N VAL A 123 -5.04 -21.56 -5.94
CA VAL A 123 -3.95 -20.58 -5.71
C VAL A 123 -3.93 -19.56 -6.83
N GLN A 124 -4.03 -18.29 -6.46
CA GLN A 124 -3.71 -17.18 -7.36
C GLN A 124 -2.31 -16.67 -7.02
N PHE A 125 -1.52 -16.40 -8.04
CA PHE A 125 -0.12 -15.99 -7.89
C PHE A 125 0.13 -14.77 -8.76
N ASP A 126 0.63 -13.72 -8.12
CA ASP A 126 1.09 -12.50 -8.78
C ASP A 126 2.52 -12.22 -8.32
N SER A 127 3.40 -11.84 -9.24
CA SER A 127 4.77 -11.47 -8.92
C SER A 127 5.16 -10.22 -9.67
N VAL A 128 5.81 -9.30 -8.97
CA VAL A 128 6.32 -8.05 -9.52
C VAL A 128 7.82 -7.99 -9.26
N SER A 129 8.59 -7.84 -10.34
CA SER A 129 10.04 -7.73 -10.24
C SER A 129 10.49 -6.34 -9.74
N PRO A 130 11.66 -6.23 -9.10
CA PRO A 130 12.26 -4.97 -8.65
C PRO A 130 12.31 -3.91 -9.74
N ILE A 131 12.58 -4.32 -10.98
CA ILE A 131 12.67 -3.41 -12.13
C ILE A 131 11.29 -2.82 -12.45
N ILE A 132 10.26 -3.67 -12.53
CA ILE A 132 8.90 -3.24 -12.82
C ILE A 132 8.36 -2.38 -11.67
N ALA A 133 8.61 -2.77 -10.42
CA ALA A 133 8.21 -1.97 -9.25
C ALA A 133 8.86 -0.58 -9.29
N ALA A 134 10.17 -0.50 -9.51
CA ALA A 134 10.90 0.77 -9.60
C ALA A 134 10.38 1.66 -10.75
N GLU A 135 10.06 1.05 -11.90
CA GLU A 135 9.49 1.76 -13.02
C GLU A 135 8.06 2.26 -12.74
N THR A 136 7.22 1.43 -12.14
CA THR A 136 5.85 1.80 -11.72
C THR A 136 5.89 2.97 -10.75
N VAL A 137 6.75 2.93 -9.73
CA VAL A 137 6.93 4.04 -8.77
C VAL A 137 7.36 5.32 -9.48
N ARG A 138 8.36 5.24 -10.36
CA ARG A 138 8.85 6.39 -11.13
C ARG A 138 7.74 6.99 -12.00
N ASN A 139 7.02 6.14 -12.73
CA ASN A 139 5.95 6.56 -13.62
C ASN A 139 4.77 7.16 -12.84
N ALA A 140 4.42 6.60 -11.69
CA ALA A 140 3.39 7.15 -10.81
C ALA A 140 3.77 8.56 -10.31
N ILE A 141 5.01 8.76 -9.85
CA ILE A 141 5.50 10.08 -9.43
C ILE A 141 5.43 11.08 -10.59
N LEU A 142 5.92 10.70 -11.77
CA LEU A 142 5.89 11.58 -12.95
C LEU A 142 4.45 11.91 -13.38
N ALA A 143 3.54 10.94 -13.33
CA ALA A 143 2.14 11.15 -13.67
C ALA A 143 1.45 12.13 -12.70
N VAL A 144 1.67 11.98 -11.40
CA VAL A 144 1.12 12.89 -10.37
C VAL A 144 1.66 14.31 -10.54
N LEU A 145 2.97 14.46 -10.80
CA LEU A 145 3.58 15.76 -11.06
C LEU A 145 3.01 16.41 -12.32
N ALA A 146 2.93 15.68 -13.43
CA ALA A 146 2.36 16.17 -14.68
C ALA A 146 0.89 16.57 -14.51
N ALA A 147 0.07 15.72 -13.87
CA ALA A 147 -1.33 16.02 -13.58
C ALA A 147 -1.47 17.28 -12.71
N SER A 148 -0.63 17.44 -11.69
CA SER A 148 -0.62 18.62 -10.83
C SER A 148 -0.32 19.90 -11.62
N VAL A 149 0.63 19.86 -12.56
CA VAL A 149 0.93 20.98 -13.46
C VAL A 149 -0.26 21.30 -14.37
N PHE A 150 -0.90 20.28 -14.97
CA PHE A 150 -2.07 20.50 -15.82
C PHE A 150 -3.26 21.09 -15.05
N ILE A 151 -3.52 20.62 -13.83
CA ILE A 151 -4.54 21.20 -12.95
C ILE A 151 -4.19 22.65 -12.61
N LEU A 152 -2.93 22.96 -12.30
CA LEU A 152 -2.49 24.33 -12.03
C LEU A 152 -2.75 25.24 -13.23
N LEU A 153 -2.35 24.82 -14.43
CA LEU A 153 -2.53 25.57 -15.66
C LEU A 153 -4.02 25.77 -15.98
N TYR A 154 -4.83 24.72 -15.78
CA TYR A 154 -6.27 24.79 -15.96
C TYR A 154 -6.91 25.80 -15.01
N ILE A 155 -6.61 25.74 -13.71
CA ILE A 155 -7.15 26.68 -12.72
C ILE A 155 -6.66 28.09 -13.02
N TRP A 156 -5.39 28.28 -13.36
CA TRP A 156 -4.86 29.59 -13.75
C TRP A 156 -5.61 30.17 -14.96
N TYR A 157 -5.87 29.36 -15.98
CA TYR A 157 -6.65 29.78 -17.15
C TYR A 157 -8.13 30.06 -16.80
N ALA A 158 -8.75 29.19 -16.01
CA ALA A 158 -10.14 29.34 -15.59
C ALA A 158 -10.38 30.63 -14.80
N PHE A 159 -9.46 30.98 -13.89
CA PHE A 159 -9.54 32.17 -13.04
C PHE A 159 -8.78 33.38 -13.59
N ARG A 160 -8.37 33.37 -14.87
CA ARG A 160 -7.58 34.46 -15.50
C ARG A 160 -8.22 35.85 -15.42
N ARG A 161 -9.55 35.92 -15.26
CA ARG A 161 -10.31 37.17 -15.16
C ARG A 161 -10.34 37.74 -13.73
N VAL A 162 -9.87 36.98 -12.75
CA VAL A 162 -9.84 37.38 -11.33
C VAL A 162 -8.46 37.99 -11.02
N PRO A 163 -8.37 39.14 -10.33
CA PRO A 163 -7.09 39.71 -9.92
C PRO A 163 -6.30 38.73 -9.05
N LYS A 164 -5.00 38.59 -9.33
CA LYS A 164 -4.08 37.63 -8.67
C LYS A 164 -4.46 36.15 -8.87
N SER A 165 -4.82 35.78 -10.10
CA SER A 165 -5.31 34.45 -10.50
C SER A 165 -4.44 33.27 -10.05
N TYR A 166 -3.11 33.45 -10.03
CA TYR A 166 -2.16 32.42 -9.57
C TYR A 166 -2.37 32.01 -8.11
N ARG A 167 -2.89 32.91 -7.24
CA ARG A 167 -3.14 32.61 -5.83
C ARG A 167 -4.25 31.57 -5.66
N TYR A 168 -5.24 31.55 -6.54
CA TYR A 168 -6.32 30.55 -6.51
C TYR A 168 -5.82 29.16 -6.91
N GLY A 169 -4.93 29.08 -7.91
CA GLY A 169 -4.28 27.83 -8.32
C GLY A 169 -3.44 27.22 -7.20
N VAL A 170 -2.59 28.03 -6.55
CA VAL A 170 -1.78 27.57 -5.41
C VAL A 170 -2.66 27.16 -4.23
N SER A 171 -3.71 27.93 -3.90
CA SER A 171 -4.65 27.57 -2.83
C SER A 171 -5.40 26.27 -3.10
N ALA A 172 -5.76 25.98 -4.35
CA ALA A 172 -6.41 24.73 -4.71
C ALA A 172 -5.47 23.52 -4.57
N ILE A 173 -4.20 23.65 -4.97
CA ILE A 173 -3.21 22.59 -4.76
C ILE A 173 -2.98 22.34 -3.26
N LEU A 174 -2.83 23.41 -2.47
CA LEU A 174 -2.66 23.27 -1.02
C LEU A 174 -3.87 22.61 -0.35
N ALA A 175 -5.08 22.89 -0.82
CA ALA A 175 -6.29 22.22 -0.35
C ALA A 175 -6.29 20.73 -0.72
N LEU A 176 -5.90 20.37 -1.95
CA LEU A 176 -5.81 18.96 -2.37
C LEU A 176 -4.75 18.19 -1.58
N VAL A 177 -3.57 18.78 -1.35
CA VAL A 177 -2.51 18.15 -0.53
C VAL A 177 -3.02 17.93 0.89
N HIS A 178 -3.73 18.91 1.43
CA HIS A 178 -4.35 18.81 2.75
C HIS A 178 -5.39 17.68 2.83
N ASP A 179 -6.28 17.58 1.83
CA ASP A 179 -7.29 16.52 1.75
C ASP A 179 -6.63 15.13 1.68
N VAL A 180 -5.57 14.97 0.87
CA VAL A 180 -4.82 13.71 0.72
C VAL A 180 -4.13 13.29 2.02
N VAL A 181 -3.65 14.26 2.81
CA VAL A 181 -2.98 13.99 4.08
C VAL A 181 -3.98 13.64 5.20
N LEU A 182 -5.24 14.10 5.07
CA LEU A 182 -6.29 13.84 6.05
C LEU A 182 -6.98 12.48 5.85
N VAL A 183 -7.16 12.06 4.58
CA VAL A 183 -7.79 10.77 4.21
C VAL A 183 -6.91 9.59 4.60
#